data_AF-A0A813LPI0-F1
#
_entry.id   AF-A0A813LPI0-F1
#
_cell.length_a   1.000
_cell.length_b   1.000
_cell.length_c   1.000
_cell.angle_alpha   90.00
_cell.angle_beta   90.00
_cell.angle_gamma   90.00
#
_symmetry.space_group_name_H-M   'P 1'
#
loop_
_entity.id
_entity.type
_entity.pdbx_description
1 polymer ?
#
loop_
_entity_poly.entity_id
_entity_poly.type
_entity_poly.pdbx_seq_one_letter_code
_entity_poly.pdbx_strand_id
1 'polypeptide(L)'
;EGKYNPVASLLLTTSEGAVKRLFSRHNVNEIHFRNELLAFLAYSTLNICLTGVPVPSGNFTGSMLIGGLAGRMMGALVRDYGQPGVAVSGVYAMVGSAAMLAGFKQMAVAVVVFITGAANDLNLVPPLMLAVTVALMLNKLINERGFDEEQILRKGIPYLGPEPPRLMDRMVALDLRDELPPEALLPPEASIRTVKDALEQTKVQDFPVIKEGNICIGFTTRARLQAALKSWEASGILCEGDVGNKTQILGLGNEEMTQIISGIIGRESSFSGSMLPVLRLAERSPYTVLEGMPGPRIYNLFAKAGAKSAAVVSEKGEFRGMISRNGLIEVVRRLEEAHDNRKFDDDTLDEDEEESSLVIPR
;
A
#
# COMPACT_ATOMS: atom_id res chain seq x y z
N GLU A 1 33.36 15.07 -42.05
CA GLU A 1 33.36 14.18 -40.88
C GLU A 1 32.59 14.86 -39.74
N GLY A 2 31.47 14.27 -39.31
CA GLY A 2 30.62 14.88 -38.30
C GLY A 2 31.12 14.57 -36.89
N LYS A 3 31.56 15.59 -36.14
CA LYS A 3 31.84 15.46 -34.71
C LYS A 3 30.51 15.53 -33.94
N TYR A 4 30.30 14.63 -32.99
CA TYR A 4 29.13 14.65 -32.10
C TYR A 4 29.55 14.91 -30.65
N ASN A 5 28.66 15.54 -29.89
CA ASN A 5 28.85 15.72 -28.46
C ASN A 5 28.23 14.51 -27.71
N PRO A 6 29.04 13.72 -26.97
CA PRO A 6 28.58 12.56 -26.23
C PRO A 6 27.56 12.90 -25.14
N VAL A 7 27.66 14.09 -24.52
CA VAL A 7 26.74 14.55 -23.48
C VAL A 7 25.39 14.92 -24.07
N ALA A 8 25.39 15.67 -25.18
CA ALA A 8 24.15 15.99 -25.91
C ALA A 8 23.45 14.72 -26.43
N SER A 9 24.25 13.73 -26.84
CA SER A 9 23.79 12.41 -27.26
C SER A 9 23.18 11.59 -26.12
N LEU A 10 23.52 11.86 -24.86
CA LEU A 10 22.93 11.18 -23.71
C LEU A 10 21.70 11.94 -23.20
N LEU A 11 21.75 13.28 -23.20
CA LEU A 11 20.70 14.17 -22.69
C LEU A 11 19.50 14.35 -23.62
N LEU A 12 19.74 14.45 -24.93
CA LEU A 12 18.71 14.83 -25.91
C LEU A 12 18.07 13.65 -26.63
N THR A 13 18.42 12.42 -26.24
CA THR A 13 17.76 11.21 -26.73
C THR A 13 16.55 10.86 -25.90
N THR A 14 15.67 10.02 -26.46
CA THR A 14 14.61 9.38 -25.69
C THR A 14 15.20 8.61 -24.51
N SER A 15 14.40 8.43 -23.45
CA SER A 15 14.82 7.71 -22.24
C SER A 15 15.32 6.29 -22.53
N GLU A 16 14.69 5.59 -23.47
CA GLU A 16 15.13 4.27 -23.96
C GLU A 16 16.49 4.34 -24.68
N GLY A 17 16.67 5.34 -25.55
CA GLY A 17 17.93 5.59 -26.24
C GLY A 17 19.06 5.93 -25.27
N ALA A 18 18.77 6.70 -24.23
CA ALA A 18 19.71 7.04 -23.17
C ALA A 18 20.15 5.80 -22.39
N VAL A 19 19.21 4.93 -21.97
CA VAL A 19 19.52 3.68 -21.26
C VAL A 19 20.37 2.74 -22.14
N LYS A 20 20.01 2.58 -23.41
CA LYS A 20 20.78 1.73 -24.34
C LYS A 20 22.21 2.24 -24.54
N ARG A 21 22.39 3.57 -24.62
CA ARG A 21 23.72 4.20 -24.70
C ARG A 21 24.49 4.06 -23.38
N LEU A 22 23.79 4.17 -22.25
CA LEU A 22 24.37 4.03 -20.91
C LEU A 22 24.94 2.64 -20.68
N PHE A 23 24.21 1.60 -21.11
CA PHE A 23 24.58 0.18 -20.94
C PHE A 23 25.47 -0.37 -22.06
N SER A 24 25.70 0.40 -23.13
CA SER A 24 26.57 -0.01 -24.22
C SER A 24 27.99 -0.30 -23.72
N ARG A 25 28.48 -1.51 -24.03
CA ARG A 25 29.85 -1.96 -23.73
C ARG A 25 30.90 -1.36 -24.67
N HIS A 26 30.50 -0.79 -25.81
CA HIS A 26 31.40 -0.49 -26.93
C HIS A 26 32.01 0.92 -26.93
N ASN A 27 31.54 1.84 -26.07
CA ASN A 27 31.98 3.24 -26.08
C ASN A 27 32.97 3.53 -24.95
N VAL A 28 34.09 2.80 -24.94
CA VAL A 28 35.11 2.83 -23.86
C VAL A 28 35.89 4.15 -23.81
N ASN A 29 35.91 4.92 -24.92
CA ASN A 29 36.80 6.09 -25.08
C ASN A 29 36.10 7.45 -25.29
N GLU A 30 34.77 7.53 -25.32
CA GLU A 30 34.09 8.75 -25.81
C GLU A 30 33.56 9.70 -24.74
N ILE A 31 33.39 9.23 -23.49
CA ILE A 31 32.84 10.07 -22.42
C ILE A 31 33.90 10.30 -21.36
N HIS A 32 34.55 11.46 -21.41
CA HIS A 32 35.46 11.91 -20.37
C HIS A 32 34.74 12.02 -19.01
N PHE A 33 35.44 11.69 -17.93
CA PHE A 33 34.90 11.76 -16.55
C PHE A 33 34.19 13.09 -16.23
N ARG A 34 34.76 14.22 -16.70
CA ARG A 34 34.16 15.56 -16.53
C ARG A 34 32.76 15.67 -17.15
N ASN A 35 32.56 15.04 -18.30
CA ASN A 35 31.29 15.06 -19.03
C ASN A 35 30.24 14.16 -18.34
N GLU A 36 30.66 13.02 -17.78
CA GLU A 36 29.78 12.15 -16.98
C GLU A 36 29.35 12.84 -15.68
N LEU A 37 30.27 13.53 -15.00
CA LEU A 37 29.96 14.30 -13.79
C LEU A 37 28.94 15.42 -14.06
N LEU A 38 29.12 16.19 -15.13
CA LEU A 38 28.16 17.23 -15.51
C LEU A 38 26.78 16.63 -15.83
N ALA A 39 26.74 15.51 -16.56
CA ALA A 39 25.48 14.82 -16.86
C ALA A 39 24.82 14.30 -15.58
N PHE A 40 25.58 13.73 -14.65
CA PHE A 40 25.09 13.25 -13.36
C PHE A 40 24.46 14.37 -12.52
N LEU A 41 25.16 15.50 -12.38
CA LEU A 41 24.66 16.65 -11.61
C LEU A 41 23.39 17.23 -12.25
N ALA A 42 23.39 17.41 -13.57
CA ALA A 42 22.26 17.95 -14.30
C ALA A 42 21.03 17.03 -14.19
N TYR A 43 21.17 15.73 -14.46
CA TYR A 43 20.07 14.77 -14.36
C TYR A 43 19.56 14.60 -12.94
N SER A 44 20.45 14.55 -11.94
CA SER A 44 20.04 14.39 -10.55
C SER A 44 19.22 15.59 -10.08
N THR A 45 19.68 16.81 -10.37
CA THR A 45 18.96 18.04 -10.02
C THR A 45 17.60 18.09 -10.69
N LEU A 46 17.55 17.83 -12.00
CA LEU A 46 16.29 17.85 -12.76
C LEU A 46 15.30 16.79 -12.26
N ASN A 47 15.76 15.58 -11.97
CA ASN A 47 14.91 14.50 -11.48
C ASN A 47 14.33 14.80 -10.10
N ILE A 48 15.14 15.38 -9.20
CA ILE A 48 14.67 15.81 -7.87
C ILE A 48 13.60 16.91 -8.02
N CYS A 49 13.84 17.92 -8.85
CA CYS A 49 12.86 19.00 -9.08
C CYS A 49 11.55 18.49 -9.70
N LEU A 50 11.62 17.56 -10.66
CA LEU A 50 10.44 17.05 -11.37
C LEU A 50 9.60 16.08 -10.53
N THR A 51 10.22 15.33 -9.62
CA THR A 51 9.54 14.33 -8.79
C THR A 51 8.42 14.92 -7.92
N GLY A 52 8.51 16.20 -7.55
CA GLY A 52 7.50 16.90 -6.75
C GLY A 52 6.38 17.59 -7.54
N VAL A 53 6.44 17.57 -8.87
CA VAL A 53 5.47 18.27 -9.72
C VAL A 53 4.19 17.42 -9.87
N PRO A 54 2.97 18.01 -9.80
CA PRO A 54 1.71 17.28 -9.96
C PRO A 54 1.43 16.93 -11.43
N VAL A 55 2.35 16.20 -12.07
CA VAL A 55 2.26 15.73 -13.45
C VAL A 55 2.37 14.21 -13.44
N PRO A 56 1.50 13.49 -14.19
CA PRO A 56 1.59 12.04 -14.31
C PRO A 56 2.94 11.68 -14.97
N SER A 57 3.88 11.21 -14.15
CA SER A 57 5.24 10.89 -14.57
C SER A 57 5.78 9.68 -13.81
N GLY A 58 6.71 8.96 -14.45
CA GLY A 58 7.35 7.80 -13.85
C GLY A 58 8.75 8.15 -13.33
N ASN A 59 9.00 7.92 -12.04
CA ASN A 59 10.31 8.20 -11.40
C ASN A 59 11.32 7.05 -11.53
N PHE A 60 10.93 5.97 -12.22
CA PHE A 60 11.74 4.76 -12.38
C PHE A 60 12.97 5.01 -13.26
N THR A 61 12.75 5.49 -14.48
CA THR A 61 13.84 5.66 -15.47
C THR A 61 14.83 6.74 -15.06
N GLY A 62 14.36 7.84 -14.44
CA GLY A 62 15.24 8.89 -13.94
C GLY A 62 16.23 8.37 -12.89
N SER A 63 15.72 7.66 -11.89
CA SER A 63 16.55 7.05 -10.83
C SER A 63 17.54 6.01 -11.38
N MET A 64 17.10 5.22 -12.36
CA MET A 64 17.94 4.26 -13.06
C MET A 64 19.09 4.93 -13.82
N LEU A 65 18.82 6.03 -14.53
CA LEU A 65 19.84 6.79 -15.27
C LEU A 65 20.87 7.43 -14.32
N ILE A 66 20.42 8.02 -13.21
CA ILE A 66 21.29 8.60 -12.18
C ILE A 66 22.26 7.53 -11.64
N GLY A 67 21.72 6.37 -11.25
CA GLY A 67 22.53 5.26 -10.76
C GLY A 67 23.51 4.73 -11.80
N GLY A 68 23.10 4.67 -13.07
CA GLY A 68 23.99 4.16 -14.12
C GLY A 68 25.07 5.15 -14.51
N LEU A 69 24.82 6.46 -14.44
CA LEU A 69 25.86 7.50 -14.58
C LEU A 69 26.89 7.38 -13.45
N ALA A 70 26.44 7.24 -12.19
CA ALA A 70 27.33 7.01 -11.05
C ALA A 70 28.13 5.69 -11.21
N GLY A 71 27.48 4.64 -11.69
CA GLY A 71 28.12 3.37 -12.02
C GLY A 71 29.21 3.52 -13.09
N ARG A 72 28.96 4.27 -14.17
CA ARG A 72 29.97 4.54 -15.20
C ARG A 72 31.16 5.32 -14.65
N MET A 73 30.90 6.33 -13.82
CA MET A 73 31.97 7.09 -13.15
C MET A 73 32.85 6.17 -12.31
N MET A 74 32.24 5.27 -11.54
CA MET A 74 32.98 4.26 -10.77
C MET A 74 33.77 3.31 -11.68
N GLY A 75 33.17 2.84 -12.77
CA GLY A 75 33.85 2.00 -13.75
C GLY A 75 35.03 2.70 -14.45
N ALA A 76 34.93 4.01 -14.67
CA ALA A 76 36.03 4.82 -15.19
C ALA A 76 37.17 4.94 -14.18
N LEU A 77 36.86 5.19 -12.90
CA LEU A 77 37.86 5.21 -11.83
C LEU A 77 38.58 3.86 -11.70
N VAL A 78 37.83 2.75 -11.67
CA VAL A 78 38.42 1.40 -11.57
C VAL A 78 39.30 1.08 -12.79
N ARG A 79 38.96 1.58 -13.97
CA ARG A 79 39.79 1.43 -15.17
C ARG A 79 41.08 2.26 -15.07
N ASP A 80 41.01 3.49 -14.58
CA ASP A 80 42.16 4.41 -14.52
C ASP A 80 43.16 4.01 -13.42
N TYR A 81 42.68 3.42 -12.31
CA TYR A 81 43.54 2.96 -11.20
C TYR A 81 43.82 1.44 -11.19
N GLY A 82 43.08 0.65 -11.97
CA GLY A 82 43.15 -0.82 -11.97
C GLY A 82 43.82 -1.42 -13.20
N GLN A 83 43.74 -2.75 -13.34
CA GLN A 83 44.29 -3.45 -14.50
C GLN A 83 43.43 -3.22 -15.76
N PRO A 84 44.04 -2.83 -16.90
CA PRO A 84 43.31 -2.66 -18.15
C PRO A 84 42.73 -3.99 -18.62
N GLY A 85 41.40 -4.03 -18.82
CA GLY A 85 40.68 -5.20 -19.34
C GLY A 85 39.60 -5.78 -18.42
N VAL A 86 39.61 -5.47 -17.12
CA VAL A 86 38.62 -5.99 -16.15
C VAL A 86 37.38 -5.09 -16.05
N ALA A 87 37.52 -3.79 -16.32
CA ALA A 87 36.46 -2.81 -16.10
C ALA A 87 35.72 -2.40 -17.39
N VAL A 88 34.65 -3.13 -17.74
CA VAL A 88 33.72 -2.69 -18.79
C VAL A 88 32.73 -1.69 -18.19
N SER A 89 32.86 -0.40 -18.53
CA SER A 89 32.04 0.69 -17.95
C SER A 89 30.52 0.46 -18.05
N GLY A 90 30.05 -0.23 -19.09
CA GLY A 90 28.63 -0.59 -19.23
C GLY A 90 28.13 -1.59 -18.18
N VAL A 91 28.98 -2.48 -17.68
CA VAL A 91 28.60 -3.42 -16.60
C VAL A 91 28.47 -2.68 -15.27
N TYR A 92 29.42 -1.79 -14.97
CA TYR A 92 29.33 -0.93 -13.79
C TYR A 92 28.12 0.01 -13.84
N ALA A 93 27.74 0.49 -15.04
CA ALA A 93 26.51 1.24 -15.24
C ALA A 93 25.27 0.44 -14.85
N MET A 94 25.16 -0.82 -15.29
CA MET A 94 24.04 -1.70 -14.93
C MET A 94 23.98 -1.96 -13.42
N VAL A 95 25.14 -2.19 -12.79
CA VAL A 95 25.24 -2.39 -11.34
C VAL A 95 24.83 -1.14 -10.56
N GLY A 96 25.32 0.04 -10.96
CA GLY A 96 24.95 1.31 -10.33
C GLY A 96 23.47 1.66 -10.52
N SER A 97 22.91 1.41 -11.71
CA SER A 97 21.47 1.56 -11.98
C SER A 97 20.65 0.66 -11.05
N ALA A 98 21.06 -0.60 -10.86
CA ALA A 98 20.37 -1.55 -9.99
C ALA A 98 20.40 -1.10 -8.53
N ALA A 99 21.59 -0.74 -8.04
CA ALA A 99 21.79 -0.31 -6.66
C ALA A 99 20.97 0.95 -6.33
N MET A 100 21.01 1.97 -7.20
CA MET A 100 20.24 3.21 -7.01
C MET A 100 18.73 2.95 -7.05
N LEU A 101 18.27 2.15 -8.00
CA LEU A 101 16.84 1.86 -8.15
C LEU A 101 16.30 1.00 -7.00
N ALA A 102 17.08 0.01 -6.55
CA ALA A 102 16.74 -0.79 -5.38
C ALA A 102 16.76 0.04 -4.10
N GLY A 103 17.70 0.98 -3.95
CA GLY A 103 17.69 1.95 -2.86
C GLY A 103 16.42 2.81 -2.89
N PHE A 104 16.10 3.41 -4.04
CA PHE A 104 14.95 4.32 -4.17
C PHE A 104 13.59 3.63 -3.99
N LYS A 105 13.41 2.44 -4.60
CA LYS A 105 12.13 1.72 -4.63
C LYS A 105 12.01 0.59 -3.60
N GLN A 106 13.10 0.19 -2.97
CA GLN A 106 13.18 -1.00 -2.09
C GLN A 106 12.72 -2.32 -2.74
N MET A 107 12.77 -2.41 -4.08
CA MET A 107 12.44 -3.61 -4.84
C MET A 107 13.72 -4.36 -5.25
N ALA A 108 14.05 -5.48 -4.60
CA ALA A 108 15.28 -6.21 -4.86
C ALA A 108 15.18 -7.12 -6.11
N VAL A 109 14.36 -8.16 -6.04
CA VAL A 109 14.27 -9.22 -7.05
C VAL A 109 13.79 -8.68 -8.38
N ALA A 110 12.76 -7.82 -8.36
CA ALA A 110 12.20 -7.24 -9.57
C ALA A 110 13.22 -6.41 -10.36
N VAL A 111 14.05 -5.62 -9.68
CA VAL A 111 15.07 -4.77 -10.32
C VAL A 111 16.17 -5.62 -10.97
N VAL A 112 16.64 -6.67 -10.28
CA VAL A 112 17.66 -7.56 -10.82
C VAL A 112 17.15 -8.30 -12.06
N VAL A 113 15.93 -8.85 -12.00
CA VAL A 113 15.31 -9.52 -13.15
C VAL A 113 15.12 -8.54 -14.31
N PHE A 114 14.66 -7.31 -14.04
CA PHE A 114 14.48 -6.28 -15.05
C PHE A 114 15.79 -5.92 -15.78
N ILE A 115 16.85 -5.60 -15.03
CA ILE A 115 18.14 -5.21 -15.62
C ILE A 115 18.80 -6.37 -16.35
N THR A 116 18.75 -7.57 -15.76
CA THR A 116 19.28 -8.78 -16.41
C THR A 116 18.52 -9.13 -17.68
N GLY A 117 17.18 -8.98 -17.67
CA GLY A 117 16.34 -9.17 -18.85
C GLY A 117 16.64 -8.15 -19.94
N ALA A 118 16.89 -6.89 -19.59
CA ALA A 118 17.30 -5.85 -20.53
C ALA A 118 18.72 -6.07 -21.09
N ALA A 119 19.64 -6.61 -20.28
CA ALA A 119 21.01 -6.92 -20.69
C ALA A 119 21.12 -8.23 -21.49
N ASN A 120 20.13 -9.12 -21.35
CA ASN A 120 20.12 -10.48 -21.90
C ASN A 120 21.37 -11.31 -21.50
N ASP A 121 21.83 -11.15 -20.26
CA ASP A 121 23.04 -11.81 -19.75
C ASP A 121 22.85 -12.24 -18.28
N LEU A 122 22.48 -13.50 -18.08
CA LEU A 122 22.22 -14.07 -16.75
C LEU A 122 23.47 -14.11 -15.85
N ASN A 123 24.67 -14.01 -16.42
CA ASN A 123 25.90 -13.97 -15.63
C ASN A 123 26.03 -12.67 -14.80
N LEU A 124 25.21 -11.66 -15.10
CA LEU A 124 25.14 -10.42 -14.33
C LEU A 124 24.30 -10.56 -13.04
N VAL A 125 23.55 -11.64 -12.86
CA VAL A 125 22.68 -11.81 -11.68
C VAL A 125 23.49 -11.78 -10.37
N PRO A 126 24.58 -12.56 -10.19
CA PRO A 126 25.35 -12.53 -8.95
C PRO A 126 25.89 -11.13 -8.56
N PRO A 127 26.58 -10.37 -9.44
CA PRO A 127 27.08 -9.04 -9.07
C PRO A 127 25.95 -8.03 -8.85
N LEU A 128 24.83 -8.13 -9.58
CA LEU A 128 23.66 -7.27 -9.38
C LEU A 128 23.00 -7.53 -8.02
N MET A 129 22.81 -8.80 -7.65
CA MET A 129 22.24 -9.17 -6.35
C MET A 129 23.10 -8.67 -5.20
N LEU A 130 24.43 -8.83 -5.27
CA LEU A 130 25.33 -8.34 -4.24
C LEU A 130 25.23 -6.82 -4.07
N ALA A 131 25.28 -6.06 -5.17
CA ALA A 131 25.17 -4.60 -5.12
C ALA A 131 23.81 -4.13 -4.58
N VAL A 132 22.72 -4.78 -4.99
CA VAL A 132 21.37 -4.50 -4.50
C VAL A 132 21.24 -4.80 -3.01
N THR A 133 21.78 -5.92 -2.53
CA THR A 133 21.75 -6.25 -1.10
C THR A 133 22.51 -5.23 -0.26
N VAL A 134 23.70 -4.80 -0.70
CA VAL A 134 24.47 -3.75 -0.01
C VAL A 134 23.71 -2.42 -0.02
N ALA A 135 23.14 -2.03 -1.16
CA ALA A 135 22.35 -0.80 -1.25
C ALA A 135 21.13 -0.82 -0.32
N LEU A 136 20.41 -1.94 -0.24
CA LEU A 136 19.27 -2.10 0.67
C LEU A 136 19.69 -2.12 2.13
N MET A 137 20.82 -2.75 2.46
CA MET A 137 21.36 -2.76 3.81
C MET A 137 21.70 -1.34 4.27
N LEU A 138 22.41 -0.57 3.44
CA LEU A 138 22.71 0.83 3.74
C LEU A 138 21.45 1.68 3.80
N ASN A 139 20.49 1.46 2.90
CA ASN A 139 19.24 2.21 2.92
C ASN A 139 18.46 1.96 4.21
N LYS A 140 18.38 0.70 4.69
CA LYS A 140 17.71 0.39 5.96
C LYS A 140 18.31 1.08 7.19
N LEU A 141 19.57 1.50 7.13
CA LEU A 141 20.21 2.26 8.21
C LEU A 141 19.85 3.76 8.16
N ILE A 142 19.51 4.28 6.99
CA ILE A 142 19.27 5.71 6.76
C ILE A 142 17.76 6.01 6.70
N ASN A 143 17.01 5.20 5.95
CA ASN A 143 15.58 5.36 5.73
C ASN A 143 14.85 4.06 6.09
N GLU A 144 13.81 4.18 6.90
CA GLU A 144 12.96 3.05 7.28
C GLU A 144 12.07 2.59 6.10
N ARG A 145 11.62 3.53 5.27
CA ARG A 145 10.62 3.31 4.21
C ARG A 145 11.12 3.67 2.81
N GLY A 146 10.57 3.00 1.80
CA GLY A 146 10.85 3.30 0.40
C GLY A 146 10.11 4.54 -0.09
N PHE A 147 10.52 5.10 -1.23
CA PHE A 147 9.89 6.32 -1.77
C PHE A 147 8.38 6.17 -1.98
N ASP A 148 7.93 5.04 -2.56
CA ASP A 148 6.50 4.86 -2.86
C ASP A 148 5.65 4.68 -1.59
N GLU A 149 6.20 4.02 -0.57
CA GLU A 149 5.54 3.83 0.72
C GLU A 149 5.38 5.17 1.45
N GLU A 150 6.41 6.00 1.45
CA GLU A 150 6.37 7.35 1.99
C GLU A 150 5.32 8.23 1.27
N GLN A 151 5.20 8.09 -0.06
CA GLN A 151 4.16 8.80 -0.81
C GLN A 151 2.74 8.34 -0.48
N ILE A 152 2.55 7.05 -0.18
CA ILE A 152 1.26 6.50 0.24
C ILE A 152 0.83 7.12 1.57
N LEU A 153 1.76 7.20 2.53
CA LEU A 153 1.54 7.77 3.85
C LEU A 153 1.24 9.27 3.79
N ARG A 154 2.03 10.03 3.03
CA ARG A 154 1.80 11.48 2.83
C ARG A 154 0.48 11.80 2.16
N LYS A 155 -0.03 10.89 1.31
CA LYS A 155 -1.37 11.03 0.70
C LYS A 155 -2.51 10.60 1.61
N GLY A 156 -2.23 10.01 2.77
CA GLY A 156 -3.24 9.49 3.69
C GLY A 156 -4.07 8.34 3.09
N ILE A 157 -3.51 7.60 2.14
CA ILE A 157 -4.20 6.47 1.51
C ILE A 157 -4.19 5.30 2.49
N PRO A 158 -5.34 4.65 2.77
CA PRO A 158 -5.38 3.51 3.69
C PRO A 158 -4.52 2.36 3.14
N TYR A 159 -3.39 2.12 3.80
CA TYR A 159 -2.41 1.12 3.44
C TYR A 159 -2.12 0.22 4.63
N LEU A 160 -2.07 -1.08 4.37
CA LEU A 160 -1.66 -2.08 5.35
C LEU A 160 -0.38 -2.71 4.83
N GLY A 161 0.71 -2.52 5.58
CA GLY A 161 2.02 -3.07 5.26
C GLY A 161 2.06 -4.60 5.20
N PRO A 162 3.17 -5.17 4.69
CA PRO A 162 3.35 -6.62 4.64
C PRO A 162 3.70 -7.22 6.02
N GLU A 163 4.29 -6.43 6.92
CA GLU A 163 4.74 -6.85 8.24
C GLU A 163 4.05 -6.03 9.35
N PRO A 164 3.67 -6.66 10.47
CA PRO A 164 3.06 -5.95 11.59
C PRO A 164 4.08 -5.04 12.30
N PRO A 165 3.66 -3.87 12.81
CA PRO A 165 4.50 -3.06 13.68
C PRO A 165 4.89 -3.81 14.95
N ARG A 166 6.12 -3.62 15.44
CA ARG A 166 6.64 -4.28 16.67
C ARG A 166 5.79 -4.02 17.91
N LEU A 167 5.17 -2.84 18.00
CA LEU A 167 4.28 -2.47 19.11
C LEU A 167 3.04 -3.38 19.18
N MET A 168 2.63 -3.95 18.05
CA MET A 168 1.47 -4.83 17.96
C MET A 168 1.69 -6.19 18.63
N ASP A 169 2.95 -6.60 18.88
CA ASP A 169 3.29 -7.84 19.57
C ASP A 169 2.72 -7.91 21.00
N ARG A 170 2.47 -6.75 21.62
CA ARG A 170 1.92 -6.64 22.97
C ARG A 170 0.39 -6.51 23.01
N MET A 171 -0.27 -6.42 21.85
CA MET A 171 -1.71 -6.22 21.76
C MET A 171 -2.45 -7.53 21.50
N VAL A 172 -3.67 -7.62 22.02
CA VAL A 172 -4.58 -8.74 21.76
C VAL A 172 -5.75 -8.32 20.87
N ALA A 173 -6.51 -9.28 20.36
CA ALA A 173 -7.69 -9.03 19.51
C ALA A 173 -8.68 -8.03 20.13
N LEU A 174 -8.85 -8.08 21.45
CA LEU A 174 -9.76 -7.19 22.17
C LEU A 174 -9.32 -5.72 22.13
N ASP A 175 -8.01 -5.45 22.07
CA ASP A 175 -7.46 -4.09 22.01
C ASP A 175 -7.56 -3.49 20.59
N LEU A 176 -7.68 -4.37 19.58
CA LEU A 176 -7.71 -4.01 18.16
C LEU A 176 -9.13 -3.87 17.61
N ARG A 177 -10.15 -4.04 18.46
CA ARG A 177 -11.55 -3.99 18.03
C ARG A 177 -11.97 -2.60 17.58
N ASP A 178 -12.88 -2.57 16.62
CA ASP A 178 -13.51 -1.33 16.17
C ASP A 178 -14.51 -0.83 17.23
N GLU A 179 -14.63 0.49 17.35
CA GLU A 179 -15.68 1.14 18.12
C GLU A 179 -17.01 1.02 17.36
N LEU A 180 -17.80 0.00 17.70
CA LEU A 180 -19.12 -0.22 17.14
C LEU A 180 -20.20 0.45 18.00
N PRO A 181 -21.03 1.34 17.43
CA PRO A 181 -22.24 1.79 18.11
C PRO A 181 -23.23 0.62 18.24
N PRO A 182 -24.06 0.59 19.30
CA PRO A 182 -25.03 -0.50 19.50
C PRO A 182 -26.03 -0.61 18.34
N GLU A 183 -26.29 0.49 17.63
CA GLU A 183 -27.16 0.57 16.45
C GLU A 183 -26.61 -0.20 15.23
N ALA A 184 -25.29 -0.42 15.16
CA ALA A 184 -24.69 -1.17 14.06
C ALA A 184 -24.87 -2.70 14.21
N LEU A 185 -25.34 -3.17 15.37
CA LEU A 185 -25.60 -4.58 15.63
C LEU A 185 -27.00 -4.93 15.14
N LEU A 186 -27.10 -5.69 14.06
CA LEU A 186 -28.38 -6.01 13.45
C LEU A 186 -28.89 -7.39 13.90
N PRO A 187 -30.18 -7.51 14.28
CA PRO A 187 -30.80 -8.82 14.46
C PRO A 187 -30.98 -9.55 13.10
N PRO A 188 -31.24 -10.86 13.09
CA PRO A 188 -31.45 -11.63 11.86
C PRO A 188 -32.62 -11.10 11.01
N GLU A 189 -33.63 -10.55 11.68
CA GLU A 189 -34.75 -9.82 11.12
C GLU A 189 -34.80 -8.45 11.79
N ALA A 190 -34.52 -7.39 11.02
CA ALA A 190 -34.42 -6.03 11.54
C ALA A 190 -35.56 -5.16 10.99
N SER A 191 -36.09 -4.25 11.80
CA SER A 191 -37.06 -3.28 11.32
C SER A 191 -36.40 -2.31 10.34
N ILE A 192 -37.15 -1.78 9.37
CA ILE A 192 -36.62 -0.79 8.42
C ILE A 192 -36.09 0.46 9.13
N ARG A 193 -36.67 0.84 10.27
CA ARG A 193 -36.18 1.97 11.10
C ARG A 193 -34.78 1.66 11.62
N THR A 194 -34.59 0.50 12.24
CA THR A 194 -33.28 0.04 12.74
C THR A 194 -32.23 -0.01 11.63
N VAL A 195 -32.61 -0.43 10.42
CA VAL A 195 -31.69 -0.45 9.28
C VAL A 195 -31.34 0.97 8.81
N LYS A 196 -32.29 1.91 8.83
CA LYS A 196 -32.02 3.33 8.54
C LYS A 196 -31.09 3.93 9.59
N ASP A 197 -31.36 3.72 10.87
CA ASP A 197 -30.53 4.18 11.99
C ASP A 197 -29.08 3.63 11.86
N ALA A 198 -28.93 2.34 11.55
CA ALA A 198 -27.62 1.73 11.30
C ALA A 198 -26.91 2.35 10.08
N LEU A 199 -27.66 2.71 9.03
CA LEU A 199 -27.14 3.37 7.83
C LEU A 199 -26.87 4.87 8.01
N GLU A 200 -27.33 5.51 9.08
CA GLU A 200 -26.93 6.87 9.44
C GLU A 200 -25.49 6.91 9.97
N GLN A 201 -25.03 5.82 10.58
CA GLN A 201 -23.65 5.68 11.05
C GLN A 201 -22.68 5.59 9.86
N THR A 202 -22.01 6.68 9.50
CA THR A 202 -21.14 6.79 8.31
C THR A 202 -19.80 6.07 8.45
N LYS A 203 -19.32 5.88 9.68
CA LYS A 203 -18.01 5.26 9.95
C LYS A 203 -17.98 3.76 9.75
N VAL A 204 -19.11 3.08 9.95
CA VAL A 204 -19.22 1.61 9.86
C VAL A 204 -19.56 1.19 8.43
N GLN A 205 -18.77 0.26 7.88
CA GLN A 205 -18.98 -0.28 6.52
C GLN A 205 -19.59 -1.69 6.54
N ASP A 206 -19.28 -2.47 7.57
CA ASP A 206 -19.74 -3.85 7.73
C ASP A 206 -20.51 -3.98 9.04
N PHE A 207 -21.69 -4.58 8.97
CA PHE A 207 -22.65 -4.69 10.06
C PHE A 207 -22.76 -6.15 10.50
N PRO A 208 -22.37 -6.48 11.75
CA PRO A 208 -22.53 -7.84 12.27
C PRO A 208 -24.00 -8.17 12.51
N VAL A 209 -24.39 -9.38 12.14
CA VAL A 209 -25.72 -9.95 12.40
C VAL A 209 -25.63 -10.86 13.60
N ILE A 210 -26.33 -10.49 14.68
CA ILE A 210 -26.26 -11.15 15.98
C ILE A 210 -27.60 -11.84 16.27
N LYS A 211 -27.54 -13.11 16.70
CA LYS A 211 -28.70 -13.86 17.19
C LYS A 211 -28.75 -13.87 18.71
N GLU A 212 -29.92 -14.24 19.23
CA GLU A 212 -30.15 -14.58 20.63
C GLU A 212 -28.98 -15.41 21.20
N GLY A 213 -28.48 -15.00 22.37
CA GLY A 213 -27.25 -15.55 22.96
C GLY A 213 -25.97 -14.81 22.57
N ASN A 214 -26.08 -13.65 21.90
CA ASN A 214 -24.95 -12.80 21.49
C ASN A 214 -23.97 -13.53 20.55
N ILE A 215 -24.49 -14.36 19.65
CA ILE A 215 -23.68 -15.12 18.68
C ILE A 215 -23.73 -14.41 17.33
N CYS A 216 -22.55 -14.13 16.75
CA CYS A 216 -22.45 -13.55 15.42
C CYS A 216 -22.62 -14.65 14.36
N ILE A 217 -23.64 -14.51 13.50
CA ILE A 217 -23.91 -15.46 12.41
C ILE A 217 -23.28 -15.00 11.09
N GLY A 218 -23.03 -13.70 10.94
CA GLY A 218 -22.49 -13.17 9.69
C GLY A 218 -22.32 -11.66 9.68
N PHE A 219 -21.82 -11.15 8.56
CA PHE A 219 -21.69 -9.71 8.29
C PHE A 219 -22.48 -9.31 7.06
N THR A 220 -23.10 -8.13 7.10
CA THR A 220 -23.71 -7.49 5.93
C THR A 220 -22.98 -6.20 5.63
N THR A 221 -22.69 -5.94 4.35
CA THR A 221 -22.04 -4.69 3.95
C THR A 221 -23.05 -3.56 3.83
N ARG A 222 -22.61 -2.32 4.02
CA ARG A 222 -23.43 -1.12 3.81
C ARG A 222 -24.10 -1.09 2.44
N ALA A 223 -23.35 -1.45 1.39
CA ALA A 223 -23.85 -1.49 0.03
C ALA A 223 -25.02 -2.48 -0.14
N ARG A 224 -24.94 -3.65 0.50
CA ARG A 224 -26.04 -4.65 0.49
C ARG A 224 -27.27 -4.13 1.23
N LEU A 225 -27.10 -3.50 2.40
CA LEU A 225 -28.23 -2.92 3.15
C LEU A 225 -28.89 -1.76 2.38
N GLN A 226 -28.10 -0.88 1.77
CA GLN A 226 -28.64 0.23 0.97
C GLN A 226 -29.39 -0.27 -0.26
N ALA A 227 -28.86 -1.28 -0.95
CA ALA A 227 -29.55 -1.90 -2.09
C ALA A 227 -30.84 -2.59 -1.66
N ALA A 228 -30.85 -3.27 -0.50
CA ALA A 228 -32.06 -3.87 0.07
C ALA A 228 -33.11 -2.82 0.44
N LEU A 229 -32.68 -1.70 1.05
CA LEU A 229 -33.58 -0.60 1.40
C LEU A 229 -34.18 0.05 0.16
N LYS A 230 -33.39 0.31 -0.88
CA LYS A 230 -33.87 0.84 -2.16
C LYS A 230 -34.87 -0.10 -2.83
N SER A 231 -34.59 -1.41 -2.82
CA SER A 231 -35.52 -2.40 -3.36
C SER A 231 -36.82 -2.44 -2.55
N TRP A 232 -36.74 -2.31 -1.22
CA TRP A 232 -37.92 -2.26 -0.37
C TRP A 232 -38.76 -1.01 -0.61
N GLU A 233 -38.13 0.16 -0.72
CA GLU A 233 -38.83 1.42 -1.03
C GLU A 233 -39.50 1.34 -2.42
N ALA A 234 -38.81 0.76 -3.42
CA ALA A 234 -39.40 0.52 -4.74
C ALA A 234 -40.58 -0.47 -4.69
N SER A 235 -40.53 -1.51 -3.85
CA SER A 235 -41.63 -2.45 -3.66
C SER A 235 -42.79 -1.88 -2.85
N GLY A 236 -42.53 -0.98 -1.90
CA GLY A 236 -43.57 -0.26 -1.14
C GLY A 236 -44.39 0.68 -2.02
N ILE A 237 -43.77 1.28 -3.04
CA ILE A 237 -44.46 2.10 -4.06
C ILE A 237 -45.37 1.21 -4.95
N LEU A 238 -45.02 -0.06 -5.18
CA LEU A 238 -45.85 -0.99 -5.97
C LEU A 238 -47.14 -1.43 -5.25
N CYS A 239 -47.31 -1.12 -3.95
CA CYS A 239 -48.55 -1.37 -3.21
C CYS A 239 -49.60 -0.26 -3.38
N GLU A 240 -49.21 0.93 -3.83
CA GLU A 240 -50.14 1.98 -4.32
C GLU A 240 -50.14 1.96 -5.85
N GLY A 241 -50.88 0.98 -6.39
CA GLY A 241 -51.34 0.88 -7.77
C GLY A 241 -50.48 1.51 -8.86
N ASP A 242 -49.60 0.73 -9.49
CA ASP A 242 -49.68 0.60 -10.95
C ASP A 242 -48.83 -0.57 -11.47
N VAL A 243 -49.48 -1.43 -12.25
CA VAL A 243 -48.83 -2.46 -13.06
C VAL A 243 -48.31 -1.76 -14.31
N GLY A 244 -47.08 -1.25 -14.27
CA GLY A 244 -46.49 -0.70 -15.48
C GLY A 244 -45.33 0.26 -15.26
N ASN A 245 -44.12 -0.29 -15.23
CA ASN A 245 -42.93 0.18 -15.96
C ASN A 245 -41.66 -0.08 -15.14
N LYS A 246 -40.77 -0.88 -15.74
CA LYS A 246 -39.37 -1.01 -15.32
C LYS A 246 -38.65 0.30 -15.64
N THR A 247 -38.70 1.28 -14.74
CA THR A 247 -37.90 2.49 -14.90
C THR A 247 -36.48 2.22 -14.38
N GLN A 248 -35.57 2.00 -15.32
CA GLN A 248 -34.12 2.06 -15.11
C GLN A 248 -33.75 3.42 -14.49
N ILE A 249 -33.10 3.41 -13.32
CA ILE A 249 -32.45 4.59 -12.76
C ILE A 249 -30.97 4.27 -12.57
N LEU A 250 -30.17 4.97 -13.38
CA LEU A 250 -28.74 4.78 -13.64
C LEU A 250 -27.86 4.90 -12.38
N GLY A 251 -27.02 3.88 -12.17
CA GLY A 251 -25.85 3.96 -11.30
C GLY A 251 -24.93 2.76 -11.55
N LEU A 252 -23.91 2.96 -12.39
CA LEU A 252 -22.94 1.97 -12.89
C LEU A 252 -22.27 1.20 -11.72
N GLY A 253 -22.82 0.03 -11.37
CA GLY A 253 -22.29 -0.88 -10.33
C GLY A 253 -23.29 -1.28 -9.25
N ASN A 254 -24.30 -0.44 -8.95
CA ASN A 254 -25.32 -0.75 -7.94
C ASN A 254 -26.50 -1.55 -8.52
N GLU A 255 -26.68 -1.57 -9.84
CA GLU A 255 -27.82 -2.22 -10.49
C GLU A 255 -27.79 -3.75 -10.39
N GLU A 256 -26.64 -4.38 -10.64
CA GLU A 256 -26.51 -5.84 -10.53
C GLU A 256 -26.77 -6.30 -9.09
N MET A 257 -26.18 -5.62 -8.11
CA MET A 257 -26.38 -5.90 -6.70
C MET A 257 -27.85 -5.70 -6.28
N THR A 258 -28.50 -4.63 -6.76
CA THR A 258 -29.91 -4.34 -6.46
C THR A 258 -30.84 -5.38 -7.11
N GLN A 259 -30.55 -5.83 -8.34
CA GLN A 259 -31.31 -6.90 -9.00
C GLN A 259 -31.16 -8.25 -8.29
N ILE A 260 -29.93 -8.61 -7.89
CA ILE A 260 -29.67 -9.84 -7.12
C ILE A 260 -30.42 -9.79 -5.78
N ILE A 261 -30.33 -8.67 -5.08
CA ILE A 261 -30.99 -8.49 -3.78
C ILE A 261 -32.51 -8.47 -3.93
N SER A 262 -33.04 -7.83 -4.98
CA SER A 262 -34.47 -7.89 -5.31
C SER A 262 -34.94 -9.33 -5.55
N GLY A 263 -34.13 -10.17 -6.21
CA GLY A 263 -34.43 -11.60 -6.38
C GLY A 263 -34.35 -12.42 -5.07
N ILE A 264 -33.46 -12.06 -4.15
CA ILE A 264 -33.33 -12.69 -2.82
C ILE A 264 -34.52 -12.29 -1.92
N ILE A 265 -34.95 -11.03 -2.00
CA ILE A 265 -36.04 -10.46 -1.22
C ILE A 265 -37.41 -10.88 -1.79
N GLY A 266 -37.58 -10.89 -3.11
CA GLY A 266 -38.86 -11.14 -3.80
C GLY A 266 -39.30 -12.60 -3.91
N ARG A 267 -38.52 -13.55 -3.37
CA ARG A 267 -38.83 -15.00 -3.47
C ARG A 267 -39.96 -15.47 -2.54
N GLU A 268 -40.43 -14.65 -1.60
CA GLU A 268 -41.62 -14.96 -0.79
C GLU A 268 -42.55 -13.77 -0.67
N SER A 269 -43.81 -14.02 -1.03
CA SER A 269 -45.02 -13.22 -0.80
C SER A 269 -45.39 -13.15 0.69
N SER A 270 -44.42 -12.82 1.55
CA SER A 270 -44.61 -12.64 2.99
C SER A 270 -43.97 -11.34 3.48
N PHE A 271 -44.11 -10.26 2.71
CA PHE A 271 -44.10 -8.91 3.30
C PHE A 271 -45.43 -8.67 4.00
N SER A 272 -45.65 -9.38 5.10
CA SER A 272 -46.60 -8.96 6.13
C SER A 272 -45.77 -8.35 7.26
N GLY A 273 -45.26 -7.13 7.05
CA GLY A 273 -44.61 -6.39 8.13
C GLY A 273 -43.43 -5.52 7.72
N SER A 274 -43.15 -4.54 8.57
CA SER A 274 -42.09 -3.53 8.53
C SER A 274 -40.67 -4.08 8.78
N MET A 275 -40.46 -5.37 8.52
CA MET A 275 -39.26 -6.14 8.88
C MET A 275 -38.50 -6.61 7.64
N LEU A 276 -37.18 -6.47 7.65
CA LEU A 276 -36.26 -6.89 6.59
C LEU A 276 -35.45 -8.10 7.07
N PRO A 277 -35.42 -9.22 6.32
CA PRO A 277 -34.62 -10.40 6.68
C PRO A 277 -33.14 -10.18 6.35
N VAL A 278 -32.41 -9.51 7.26
CA VAL A 278 -30.98 -9.19 7.12
C VAL A 278 -30.12 -10.45 6.98
N LEU A 279 -30.50 -11.55 7.63
CA LEU A 279 -29.76 -12.83 7.56
C LEU A 279 -29.63 -13.41 6.14
N ARG A 280 -30.55 -13.07 5.21
CA ARG A 280 -30.46 -13.50 3.81
C ARG A 280 -29.45 -12.67 3.00
N LEU A 281 -29.17 -11.45 3.45
CA LEU A 281 -28.20 -10.52 2.86
C LEU A 281 -26.79 -10.69 3.44
N ALA A 282 -26.72 -11.24 4.65
CA ALA A 282 -25.49 -11.47 5.37
C ALA A 282 -24.66 -12.60 4.79
N GLU A 283 -23.35 -12.41 4.81
CA GLU A 283 -22.38 -13.46 4.54
C GLU A 283 -22.24 -14.36 5.78
N ARG A 284 -22.55 -15.65 5.62
CA ARG A 284 -22.73 -16.60 6.74
C ARG A 284 -21.44 -17.25 7.25
N SER A 285 -20.29 -16.87 6.71
CA SER A 285 -18.99 -17.42 7.09
C SER A 285 -18.02 -16.29 7.44
N PRO A 286 -18.27 -15.54 8.52
CA PRO A 286 -17.34 -14.52 8.97
C PRO A 286 -16.02 -15.16 9.40
N TYR A 287 -14.90 -14.48 9.17
CA TYR A 287 -13.66 -14.84 9.86
C TYR A 287 -13.87 -14.63 11.35
N THR A 288 -13.56 -15.65 12.16
CA THR A 288 -13.68 -15.57 13.62
C THR A 288 -12.30 -15.61 14.26
N VAL A 289 -12.11 -14.74 15.25
CA VAL A 289 -10.86 -14.54 15.97
C VAL A 289 -11.16 -14.60 17.45
N LEU A 290 -10.32 -15.30 18.22
CA LEU A 290 -10.49 -15.39 19.67
C LEU A 290 -10.03 -14.08 20.34
N GLU A 291 -10.68 -13.67 21.43
CA GLU A 291 -10.37 -12.43 22.17
C GLU A 291 -8.90 -12.32 22.63
N GLY A 292 -8.27 -13.46 22.95
CA GLY A 292 -6.85 -13.54 23.34
C GLY A 292 -5.86 -13.75 22.18
N MET A 293 -6.31 -13.70 20.92
CA MET A 293 -5.41 -13.90 19.79
C MET A 293 -4.38 -12.75 19.70
N PRO A 294 -3.07 -13.05 19.52
CA PRO A 294 -2.05 -12.01 19.47
C PRO A 294 -2.17 -11.20 18.18
N GLY A 295 -1.95 -9.88 18.30
CA GLY A 295 -2.07 -8.91 17.22
C GLY A 295 -1.36 -9.29 15.91
N PRO A 296 -0.11 -9.80 15.91
CA PRO A 296 0.59 -10.19 14.69
C PRO A 296 -0.11 -11.29 13.89
N ARG A 297 -0.81 -12.22 14.54
CA ARG A 297 -1.57 -13.26 13.83
C ARG A 297 -2.81 -12.67 13.16
N ILE A 298 -3.47 -11.73 13.84
CA ILE A 298 -4.62 -11.00 13.31
C ILE A 298 -4.17 -10.16 12.12
N TYR A 299 -3.07 -9.42 12.25
CA TYR A 299 -2.51 -8.62 11.17
C TYR A 299 -2.28 -9.45 9.90
N ASN A 300 -1.65 -10.62 10.04
CA ASN A 300 -1.42 -11.52 8.90
C ASN A 300 -2.73 -12.01 8.26
N LEU A 301 -3.83 -12.15 9.02
CA LEU A 301 -5.13 -12.50 8.46
C LEU A 301 -5.65 -11.40 7.51
N PHE A 302 -5.50 -10.13 7.87
CA PHE A 302 -5.93 -9.01 7.02
C PHE A 302 -4.94 -8.74 5.87
N ALA A 303 -3.64 -8.79 6.15
CA ALA A 303 -2.58 -8.49 5.19
C ALA A 303 -2.42 -9.60 4.13
N LYS A 304 -2.40 -10.88 4.54
CA LYS A 304 -2.12 -12.02 3.65
C LYS A 304 -3.36 -12.77 3.19
N ALA A 305 -4.32 -13.04 4.08
CA ALA A 305 -5.54 -13.76 3.70
C ALA A 305 -6.60 -12.84 3.06
N GLY A 306 -6.40 -11.53 3.08
CA GLY A 306 -7.30 -10.57 2.45
C GLY A 306 -8.65 -10.44 3.17
N ALA A 307 -8.71 -10.73 4.47
CA ALA A 307 -9.92 -10.52 5.25
C ALA A 307 -10.35 -9.04 5.21
N LYS A 308 -11.66 -8.80 5.09
CA LYS A 308 -12.26 -7.46 5.14
C LYS A 308 -12.71 -7.10 6.56
N SER A 309 -13.39 -8.05 7.21
CA SER A 309 -13.87 -7.95 8.57
C SER A 309 -13.77 -9.30 9.26
N ALA A 310 -13.47 -9.29 10.55
CA ALA A 310 -13.42 -10.48 11.41
C ALA A 310 -14.21 -10.23 12.70
N ALA A 311 -14.95 -11.24 13.15
CA ALA A 311 -15.66 -11.22 14.43
C ALA A 311 -14.73 -11.67 15.55
N VAL A 312 -14.65 -10.88 16.61
CA VAL A 312 -13.95 -11.25 17.84
C VAL A 312 -14.94 -11.98 18.74
N VAL A 313 -14.59 -13.21 19.11
CA VAL A 313 -15.41 -14.10 19.93
C VAL A 313 -14.68 -14.48 21.21
N SER A 314 -15.43 -14.64 22.30
CA SER A 314 -14.92 -15.22 23.55
C SER A 314 -14.82 -16.75 23.43
N GLU A 315 -14.13 -17.39 24.36
CA GLU A 315 -14.02 -18.87 24.43
C GLU A 315 -15.38 -19.57 24.49
N LYS A 316 -16.41 -18.87 24.97
CA LYS A 316 -17.80 -19.35 25.03
C LYS A 316 -18.59 -19.18 23.73
N GLY A 317 -18.00 -18.56 22.70
CA GLY A 317 -18.66 -18.25 21.42
C GLY A 317 -19.50 -16.97 21.43
N GLU A 318 -19.40 -16.16 22.48
CA GLU A 318 -20.06 -14.85 22.57
C GLU A 318 -19.31 -13.79 21.74
N PHE A 319 -20.05 -12.95 21.03
CA PHE A 319 -19.52 -11.83 20.24
C PHE A 319 -19.04 -10.70 21.16
N ARG A 320 -17.75 -10.35 21.04
CA ARG A 320 -17.10 -9.30 21.82
C ARG A 320 -16.82 -8.03 21.02
N GLY A 321 -16.90 -8.11 19.70
CA GLY A 321 -16.67 -6.99 18.79
C GLY A 321 -16.27 -7.47 17.40
N MET A 322 -15.91 -6.54 16.54
CA MET A 322 -15.35 -6.84 15.22
C MET A 322 -14.06 -6.07 14.98
N ILE A 323 -13.27 -6.56 14.05
CA ILE A 323 -12.09 -5.87 13.53
C ILE A 323 -12.32 -5.72 12.03
N SER A 324 -12.40 -4.49 11.52
CA SER A 324 -12.41 -4.21 10.09
C SER A 324 -11.01 -3.90 9.60
N ARG A 325 -10.78 -4.07 8.29
CA ARG A 325 -9.52 -3.68 7.66
C ARG A 325 -9.21 -2.20 7.87
N ASN A 326 -10.21 -1.34 7.80
CA ASN A 326 -10.04 0.10 7.97
C ASN A 326 -9.72 0.47 9.42
N GLY A 327 -10.40 -0.16 10.39
CA GLY A 327 -10.09 0.03 11.81
C GLY A 327 -8.67 -0.44 12.14
N LEU A 328 -8.25 -1.58 11.61
CA LEU A 328 -6.88 -2.06 11.78
C LEU A 328 -5.83 -1.10 11.19
N ILE A 329 -6.07 -0.54 10.01
CA ILE A 329 -5.18 0.47 9.39
C ILE A 329 -5.07 1.70 10.29
N GLU A 330 -6.17 2.19 10.85
CA GLU A 330 -6.17 3.34 11.75
C GLU A 330 -5.42 3.06 13.06
N VAL A 331 -5.58 1.87 13.65
CA VAL A 331 -4.81 1.46 14.84
C VAL A 331 -3.32 1.41 14.52
N VAL A 332 -2.94 0.81 13.39
CA VAL A 332 -1.54 0.75 12.94
C VAL A 332 -0.97 2.15 12.76
N ARG A 333 -1.69 3.05 12.11
CA ARG A 333 -1.28 4.45 11.92
C ARG A 333 -1.00 5.14 13.25
N ARG A 334 -1.86 4.97 14.25
CA ARG A 334 -1.67 5.51 15.60
C ARG A 334 -0.45 4.92 16.32
N LEU A 335 -0.20 3.63 16.14
CA LEU A 335 0.98 2.98 16.73
C LEU A 335 2.28 3.48 16.10
N GLU A 336 2.29 3.74 14.81
CA GLU A 336 3.44 4.31 14.10
C GLU A 336 3.69 5.76 14.53
N GLU A 337 2.65 6.61 14.59
CA GLU A 337 2.77 7.99 15.10
C GLU A 337 3.27 8.03 16.55
N ALA A 338 2.83 7.10 17.40
CA ALA A 338 3.30 6.97 18.77
C ALA A 338 4.75 6.47 18.85
N HIS A 339 5.23 5.72 17.85
CA HIS A 339 6.62 5.29 17.78
C HIS A 339 7.54 6.43 17.36
N ASP A 340 7.13 7.21 16.35
CA ASP A 340 7.89 8.36 15.86
C ASP A 340 8.02 9.43 16.94
N ASN A 341 6.93 9.75 17.65
CA ASN A 341 6.99 10.72 18.75
C ASN A 341 7.93 10.27 19.88
N ARG A 342 8.00 8.97 20.18
CA ARG A 342 8.93 8.46 21.21
C ARG A 342 10.39 8.53 20.77
N LYS A 343 10.70 8.36 19.48
CA LYS A 343 12.06 8.58 18.97
C LYS A 343 12.45 10.05 19.09
N PHE A 344 11.54 10.97 18.75
CA PHE A 344 11.77 12.41 18.92
C PHE A 344 12.02 12.80 20.39
N ASP A 345 11.28 12.23 21.34
CA ASP A 345 11.51 12.48 22.77
C ASP A 345 12.85 11.91 23.27
N ASP A 346 13.29 10.75 22.75
CA ASP A 346 14.59 10.13 23.11
C ASP A 346 15.78 10.92 22.52
N ASP A 347 15.67 11.32 21.23
CA ASP A 347 16.70 12.10 20.54
C ASP A 347 16.86 13.52 21.15
N THR A 348 15.78 14.12 21.68
CA THR A 348 15.84 15.44 22.35
C THR A 348 16.39 15.36 23.76
N LEU A 349 16.17 14.26 24.49
CA LEU A 349 16.78 14.04 25.80
C LEU A 349 18.28 13.78 25.69
N ASP A 350 18.73 13.09 24.64
CA ASP A 350 20.16 12.89 24.37
C ASP A 350 20.87 14.20 23.95
N GLU A 351 20.20 15.09 23.20
CA GLU A 351 20.74 16.42 22.87
C GLU A 351 20.82 17.35 24.11
N ASP A 352 19.85 17.30 25.02
CA ASP A 352 19.86 18.09 26.26
C ASP A 352 20.91 17.58 27.29
N GLU A 353 21.21 16.28 27.30
CA GLU A 353 22.32 15.72 28.11
C GLU A 353 23.71 16.04 27.53
N GLU A 354 23.87 16.14 26.20
CA GLU A 354 25.11 16.62 25.57
C GLU A 354 25.34 18.14 25.78
N GLU A 355 24.30 18.99 25.77
CA GLU A 355 24.46 20.42 26.11
C GLU A 355 24.70 20.67 27.61
N SER A 356 24.13 19.85 28.50
CA SER A 356 24.33 19.93 29.95
C SER A 356 25.75 19.52 30.39
N SER A 357 26.41 18.65 29.64
CA SER A 357 27.77 18.16 29.95
C SER A 357 28.91 19.08 29.44
N LEU A 358 28.60 20.16 28.73
CA LEU A 358 29.57 21.16 28.25
C LEU A 358 29.72 22.41 29.14
N VAL A 359 29.01 22.49 30.26
CA VAL A 359 29.21 23.56 31.27
C VAL A 359 30.35 23.19 32.22
N ILE A 360 31.58 23.53 31.80
CA ILE A 360 32.79 23.46 32.63
C ILE A 360 32.62 24.35 33.87
N PRO A 361 32.75 23.84 35.11
CA PRO A 361 32.78 24.71 36.28
C PRO A 361 34.17 25.35 36.46
N ARG A 362 34.17 26.68 36.32
CA ARG A 362 35.15 27.71 36.74
C ARG A 362 36.51 27.79 36.05
#